data_AF-A0A832I8M2-F1
#
_entry.id   AF-A0A832I8M2-F1
#
_cell.length_a   1.000
_cell.length_b   1.000
_cell.length_c   1.000
_cell.angle_alpha   90.00
_cell.angle_beta   90.00
_cell.angle_gamma   90.00
#
_symmetry.space_group_name_H-M   'P 1'
#
loop_
_entity.id
_entity.type
_entity.pdbx_description
1 polymer ?
#
loop_
_entity_poly.entity_id
_entity_poly.type
_entity_poly.pdbx_seq_one_letter_code
_entity_poly.pdbx_strand_id
1 'polypeptide(L)' 'MVHDLRRSAVRNLDRAGVRRSWTMKLIGHETGSVCRRCAIVSRADLGEGVRRLAAYRAPAARPAAAAAE' A
#
# COMPACT_ATOMS: atom_id res chain seq x y z
N MET A 1 -3.52 26.40 -3.02
CA MET A 1 -3.07 26.25 -4.43
C MET A 1 -2.75 24.78 -4.67
N VAL A 2 -3.31 24.19 -5.73
CA VAL A 2 -3.23 22.75 -6.01
C VAL A 2 -1.95 22.48 -6.80
N HIS A 3 -0.95 21.85 -6.19
CA HIS A 3 0.40 21.82 -6.77
C HIS A 3 0.83 20.49 -7.40
N ASP A 4 0.28 19.34 -6.99
CA ASP A 4 0.51 18.05 -7.68
C ASP A 4 -0.52 17.00 -7.21
N LEU A 5 -1.68 16.95 -7.87
CA LEU A 5 -2.71 15.94 -7.57
C LEU A 5 -2.25 14.54 -7.91
N ARG A 6 -1.35 14.39 -8.90
CA ARG A 6 -0.86 13.08 -9.35
C ARG A 6 0.02 12.44 -8.30
N ARG A 7 0.92 13.19 -7.67
CA ARG A 7 1.71 12.72 -6.52
C ARG A 7 0.82 12.28 -5.36
N SER A 8 -0.25 13.04 -5.10
CA SER A 8 -1.22 12.72 -4.05
C SER A 8 -2.01 11.45 -4.39
N ALA A 9 -2.47 11.30 -5.63
CA ALA A 9 -3.16 10.11 -6.10
C ALA A 9 -2.28 8.85 -6.02
N VAL A 10 -1.03 8.92 -6.50
CA VAL A 10 -0.09 7.79 -6.42
C VAL A 10 0.16 7.38 -4.97
N ARG A 11 0.36 8.34 -4.06
CA ARG A 11 0.55 8.05 -2.63
C ARG A 11 -0.68 7.41 -1.98
N ASN A 12 -1.86 7.90 -2.29
CA ASN A 12 -3.10 7.36 -1.73
C ASN A 12 -3.35 5.92 -2.22
N LEU A 13 -3.11 5.66 -3.50
CA LEU A 13 -3.25 4.32 -4.09
C LEU A 13 -2.23 3.34 -3.51
N ASP A 14 -0.98 3.77 -3.32
CA ASP A 14 0.07 2.94 -2.70
C ASP A 14 -0.26 2.60 -1.24
N ARG A 15 -0.72 3.59 -0.45
CA ARG A 15 -1.16 3.37 0.94
C ARG A 15 -2.37 2.45 1.05
N ALA A 16 -3.29 2.52 0.09
CA ALA A 16 -4.41 1.60 -0.04
C ALA A 16 -4.00 0.18 -0.50
N GLY A 17 -2.71 -0.05 -0.80
CA GLY A 17 -2.20 -1.35 -1.23
C GLY A 17 -2.57 -1.69 -2.68
N VAL A 18 -2.94 -0.69 -3.49
CA VAL A 18 -3.30 -0.91 -4.89
C VAL A 18 -2.07 -1.34 -5.67
N ARG A 19 -2.21 -2.41 -6.44
CA ARG A 19 -1.11 -2.92 -7.29
C ARG A 19 -0.66 -1.85 -8.27
N ARG A 20 0.64 -1.76 -8.49
CA ARG A 20 1.26 -0.74 -9.34
C ARG A 20 0.73 -0.71 -10.78
N SER A 21 0.38 -1.87 -11.35
CA SER A 21 -0.25 -1.97 -12.67
C SER A 21 -1.67 -1.38 -12.71
N TRP A 22 -2.41 -1.43 -11.60
CA TRP A 22 -3.72 -0.79 -11.46
C TRP A 22 -3.56 0.70 -11.21
N THR A 23 -2.61 1.10 -10.35
CA THR A 23 -2.26 2.51 -10.14
C THR A 23 -1.97 3.18 -11.47
N MET A 24 -1.15 2.57 -12.33
CA MET A 24 -0.83 3.05 -13.69
C MET A 24 -2.07 3.25 -14.57
N LYS A 25 -3.00 2.28 -14.59
CA LYS A 25 -4.25 2.40 -15.34
C LYS A 25 -5.15 3.52 -14.79
N LEU A 26 -5.28 3.63 -13.47
CA LEU A 26 -6.11 4.64 -12.80
C LEU A 26 -5.62 6.07 -13.03
N ILE A 27 -4.31 6.27 -13.15
CA ILE A 27 -3.71 7.59 -13.39
C ILE A 27 -3.48 7.89 -14.89
N GLY A 28 -3.88 6.99 -15.80
CA GLY A 28 -3.74 7.17 -17.24
C GLY A 28 -2.30 7.10 -17.77
N HIS A 29 -1.43 6.31 -17.14
CA HIS A 29 -0.02 6.18 -17.53
C HIS A 29 0.31 4.77 -18.04
N GLU A 30 0.85 4.71 -19.26
CA GLU A 30 1.28 3.45 -19.89
C GLU A 30 2.57 2.88 -19.29
N THR A 31 3.49 3.76 -18.87
CA THR A 31 4.78 3.36 -18.30
C THR A 31 4.89 3.64 -16.81
N GLY A 32 5.63 2.79 -16.09
CA GLY A 32 5.83 2.93 -14.64
C GLY A 32 6.78 4.06 -14.23
N SER A 33 7.24 4.89 -15.17
CA SER A 33 8.16 6.00 -14.92
C SER A 33 7.57 7.03 -13.96
N VAL A 34 6.29 7.35 -14.13
CA VAL A 34 5.56 8.31 -13.29
C VAL A 34 5.38 7.78 -11.87
N CYS A 35 4.95 6.52 -11.72
CA CYS A 35 4.83 5.90 -10.41
C CYS A 35 6.17 5.87 -9.67
N ARG A 36 7.32 5.66 -10.35
CA ARG A 36 8.65 5.71 -9.70
C ARG A 36 8.97 7.12 -9.18
N ARG A 37 8.71 8.14 -10.00
CA ARG A 37 9.00 9.54 -9.66
C ARG A 37 8.13 10.05 -8.49
N CYS A 38 6.90 9.55 -8.38
CA CYS A 38 5.96 9.93 -7.32
C CYS A 38 6.11 9.07 -6.05
N ALA A 39 6.75 7.90 -6.13
CA ALA A 39 6.96 6.98 -5.00
C ALA A 39 8.21 7.35 -4.16
N ILE A 40 8.28 8.59 -3.69
CA ILE A 40 9.29 8.96 -2.68
C ILE A 40 8.85 8.39 -1.34
N VAL A 41 9.52 7.32 -0.93
CA VAL A 41 9.26 6.56 0.30
C VAL A 41 9.78 7.34 1.51
N SER A 42 8.93 7.50 2.53
CA SER A 42 9.32 8.05 3.83
C SER A 42 9.71 6.95 4.82
N ARG A 43 10.40 7.32 5.91
CA ARG A 43 10.73 6.39 6.99
C ARG A 43 9.49 5.76 7.63
N ALA A 44 8.38 6.48 7.69
CA ALA A 44 7.11 5.98 8.17
C ALA A 44 6.53 4.89 7.25
N ASP A 45 6.62 5.08 5.93
CA ASP A 45 6.14 4.11 4.95
C ASP A 45 6.95 2.79 5.03
N LEU A 46 8.26 2.85 5.31
CA LEU A 46 9.08 1.65 5.56
C LEU A 46 8.62 0.88 6.81
N GLY A 47 8.38 1.60 7.91
CA GLY A 47 7.88 1.00 9.15
C GLY A 47 6.50 0.34 8.97
N GLU A 48 5.62 0.99 8.22
CA GLU A 48 4.31 0.45 7.85
C GLU A 48 4.44 -0.82 7.00
N GLY A 49 5.35 -0.85 6.02
CA GLY A 49 5.63 -2.04 5.22
C GLY A 49 6.05 -3.24 6.06
N VAL A 50 6.92 -3.04 7.05
CA VAL A 50 7.34 -4.10 7.99
C VAL A 50 6.16 -4.57 8.84
N ARG A 51 5.33 -3.66 9.36
CA ARG A 51 4.14 -4.01 10.15
C ARG A 51 3.13 -4.83 9.35
N ARG A 52 2.85 -4.43 8.10
CA ARG A 52 1.96 -5.18 7.20
C ARG A 52 2.49 -6.58 6.92
N LEU A 53 3.80 -6.74 6.72
CA LEU A 53 4.41 -8.05 6.54
C LEU A 53 4.28 -8.92 7.81
N ALA A 54 4.51 -8.34 8.98
CA ALA A 54 4.34 -9.03 10.26
C ALA A 54 2.88 -9.49 10.46
N ALA A 55 1.91 -8.63 10.16
CA ALA A 55 0.48 -8.95 10.25
C ALA A 55 0.06 -10.04 9.25
N TYR A 56 0.58 -10.00 8.01
CA TYR A 56 0.34 -11.03 7.00
C TYR A 56 0.91 -12.40 7.40
N ARG A 57 2.05 -12.42 8.09
CA ARG A 57 2.71 -13.64 8.56
C ARG A 57 2.21 -14.12 9.92
N ALA A 58 1.50 -13.30 10.67
CA ALA A 58 0.95 -13.70 11.95
C ALA A 58 0.02 -14.90 11.69
N PRO A 59 0.19 -16.02 12.41
CA PRO A 59 -0.76 -17.12 12.30
C PRO A 59 -2.14 -16.55 12.59
N ALA A 60 -3.11 -16.79 11.71
CA ALA A 60 -4.50 -16.48 11.99
C ALA A 60 -4.78 -17.06 13.36
N ALA A 61 -5.06 -16.21 14.35
CA ALA A 61 -5.37 -16.65 15.70
C ALA A 61 -6.45 -17.71 15.52
N ARG A 62 -6.07 -18.98 15.73
CA ARG A 62 -7.02 -20.08 15.66
C ARG A 62 -8.11 -19.67 16.65
N PRO A 63 -9.36 -19.46 16.23
CA PRO A 63 -10.40 -19.14 17.19
C PRO A 63 -10.30 -20.23 18.24
N ALA A 64 -10.05 -19.81 19.48
CA ALA A 64 -9.95 -20.73 20.61
C ALA A 64 -11.21 -21.56 20.51
N ALA A 65 -11.03 -22.84 20.15
CA ALA A 65 -12.13 -23.78 20.09
C ALA A 65 -12.78 -23.65 21.46
N ALA A 66 -14.02 -23.14 21.45
CA ALA A 66 -14.83 -23.02 22.63
C ALA A 66 -14.78 -24.39 23.29
N ALA A 67 -14.06 -24.43 24.41
CA ALA A 67 -13.85 -25.62 25.18
C ALA A 67 -15.24 -26.11 25.54
N ALA A 68 -15.53 -27.31 25.06
CA ALA A 68 -16.59 -28.12 25.59
C ALA A 68 -16.33 -28.32 27.08
N GLU A 69 -17.27 -27.85 27.89
CA GLU A 69 -17.74 -28.51 29.12
C GLU A 69 -19.27 -28.33 29.18
#